data_AF-X6D775-F1
#
_entry.id   AF-X6D775-F1
#
_cell.length_a   1.000
_cell.length_b   1.000
_cell.length_c   1.000
_cell.angle_alpha   90.00
_cell.angle_beta   90.00
_cell.angle_gamma   90.00
#
_symmetry.space_group_name_H-M   'P 1'
#
loop_
_entity.id
_entity.type
_entity.pdbx_description
1 polymer ?
#
loop_
_entity_poly.entity_id
_entity_poly.type
_entity_poly.pdbx_seq_one_letter_code
_entity_poly.pdbx_strand_id
1 'polypeptide(L)'
;MPTSHHPLPKSVPLNIRVKPEVRNLIDRAAELLGKNRTDFMLEASQRAAEDALLNRLVFTVEPDVYAAFLARLDAPPQQNDRLRRTMTAKTPWDAS
;
A
#
# COMPACT_ATOMS: atom_id res chain seq x y z
N MET A 1 2.79 -6.29 -40.62
CA MET A 1 2.61 -5.87 -39.22
C MET A 1 3.74 -6.48 -38.40
N PRO A 2 4.71 -5.71 -37.88
CA PRO A 2 5.69 -6.29 -36.97
C PRO A 2 5.06 -6.44 -35.59
N THR A 3 4.99 -7.68 -35.09
CA THR A 3 4.70 -7.97 -33.70
C THR A 3 5.91 -7.61 -32.86
N SER A 4 5.81 -6.53 -32.09
CA SER A 4 6.79 -6.20 -31.07
C SER A 4 6.73 -7.27 -29.98
N HIS A 5 7.56 -8.31 -30.09
CA HIS A 5 7.91 -9.14 -28.95
C HIS A 5 8.72 -8.27 -27.99
N HIS A 6 8.05 -7.64 -27.01
CA HIS A 6 8.74 -7.10 -25.85
C HIS A 6 9.22 -8.32 -25.05
N PRO A 7 10.53 -8.61 -24.99
CA PRO A 7 11.01 -9.69 -24.15
C PRO A 7 10.61 -9.38 -22.71
N LEU A 8 10.02 -10.37 -22.03
CA LEU A 8 9.73 -10.28 -20.60
C LEU A 8 10.99 -9.77 -19.89
N PRO A 9 10.90 -8.72 -19.06
CA PRO A 9 12.07 -8.17 -18.40
C PRO A 9 12.72 -9.29 -17.58
N LYS A 10 13.99 -9.56 -17.88
CA LYS A 10 14.82 -10.51 -17.14
C LYS A 10 14.91 -10.05 -15.68
N SER A 11 15.04 -10.98 -14.75
CA SER A 11 15.29 -10.63 -13.34
C SER A 11 16.47 -9.67 -13.22
N VAL A 12 16.26 -8.57 -12.49
CA VAL A 12 17.30 -7.56 -12.26
C VAL A 12 17.96 -7.86 -10.91
N PRO A 13 19.30 -7.89 -10.82
CA PRO A 13 19.99 -8.19 -9.57
C PRO A 13 19.73 -7.11 -8.52
N LEU A 14 19.38 -7.55 -7.30
CA LEU A 14 19.21 -6.68 -6.13
C LEU A 14 20.44 -6.82 -5.20
N ASN A 15 21.35 -5.86 -5.27
CA ASN A 15 22.57 -5.85 -4.46
C ASN A 15 22.35 -5.07 -3.17
N ILE A 16 22.37 -5.75 -2.02
CA ILE A 16 22.18 -5.14 -0.69
C ILE A 16 23.37 -5.46 0.20
N ARG A 17 23.89 -4.46 0.92
CA ARG A 17 24.86 -4.64 1.99
C ARG A 17 24.13 -4.85 3.31
N VAL A 18 24.44 -5.93 4.00
CA VAL A 18 23.87 -6.28 5.31
C VAL A 18 24.98 -6.62 6.29
N LYS A 19 24.77 -6.28 7.57
CA LYS A 19 25.68 -6.68 8.64
C LYS A 19 25.63 -8.20 8.84
N PRO A 20 26.73 -8.84 9.28
CA PRO A 20 26.78 -10.29 9.47
C PRO A 20 25.69 -10.82 10.42
N GLU A 21 25.37 -10.08 11.48
CA GLU A 21 24.38 -10.50 12.48
C GLU A 21 22.98 -10.56 11.87
N VAL A 22 22.63 -9.56 11.05
CA VAL A 22 21.34 -9.50 10.34
C VAL A 22 21.25 -10.62 9.32
N ARG A 23 22.35 -10.88 8.59
CA ARG A 23 22.42 -12.00 7.64
C ARG A 23 22.18 -13.34 8.33
N ASN A 24 22.83 -13.60 9.46
CA ASN A 24 22.67 -14.85 10.20
C ASN A 24 21.24 -15.04 10.72
N LEU A 25 20.59 -13.96 11.16
CA LEU A 25 19.19 -13.99 11.56
C LEU A 25 18.27 -14.37 10.40
N ILE A 26 18.48 -13.78 9.22
CA ILE A 26 17.73 -14.08 7.99
C ILE A 26 17.95 -15.54 7.57
N ASP A 27 19.20 -15.99 7.54
CA ASP A 27 19.55 -17.36 7.14
C ASP A 27 18.82 -18.39 8.03
N ARG A 28 18.79 -18.17 9.35
CA ARG A 28 18.08 -19.03 10.29
C ARG A 28 16.56 -19.01 10.08
N ALA A 29 15.98 -17.84 9.81
CA ALA A 29 14.55 -17.72 9.54
C ALA A 29 14.15 -18.44 8.24
N ALA A 30 14.97 -18.32 7.20
CA ALA A 30 14.77 -19.01 5.92
C ALA A 30 14.86 -20.54 6.11
N GLU A 31 15.87 -21.01 6.85
CA GLU A 31 16.06 -22.43 7.16
C GLU A 31 14.87 -23.03 7.92
N LEU A 32 14.35 -22.33 8.94
CA LEU A 32 13.16 -22.75 9.69
C LEU A 32 11.91 -22.89 8.82
N LEU A 33 11.82 -22.12 7.73
CA LEU A 33 10.70 -22.17 6.78
C LEU A 33 10.99 -23.07 5.56
N GLY A 34 12.15 -23.74 5.52
CA GLY A 34 12.56 -24.59 4.41
C GLY A 34 12.81 -23.83 3.10
N LYS A 35 13.16 -22.54 3.19
CA LYS A 35 13.40 -21.66 2.03
C LYS A 35 14.88 -21.30 1.92
N ASN A 36 15.33 -20.96 0.71
CA ASN A 36 16.63 -20.32 0.56
C ASN A 36 16.55 -18.83 0.98
N ARG A 37 17.71 -18.23 1.30
CA ARG A 37 17.78 -16.83 1.74
C ARG A 37 17.15 -15.86 0.73
N THR A 38 17.40 -16.05 -0.56
CA THR A 38 16.94 -15.13 -1.60
C THR A 38 15.42 -15.12 -1.68
N ASP A 39 14.80 -16.29 -1.70
CA ASP A 39 13.34 -16.43 -1.77
C ASP A 39 12.69 -15.86 -0.51
N PHE A 40 13.23 -16.17 0.67
CA PHE A 40 12.76 -15.58 1.93
C PHE A 40 12.84 -14.04 1.91
N MET A 41 13.96 -13.48 1.46
CA MET A 41 14.16 -12.03 1.39
C MET A 41 13.23 -11.37 0.37
N LEU A 42 13.02 -11.98 -0.79
CA LEU A 42 12.14 -11.45 -1.83
C LEU A 42 10.69 -11.44 -1.37
N GLU A 43 10.19 -12.54 -0.81
CA GLU A 43 8.84 -12.61 -0.26
C GLU A 43 8.62 -11.61 0.87
N ALA A 44 9.56 -11.53 1.82
CA ALA A 44 9.49 -10.57 2.92
C ALA A 44 9.47 -9.11 2.41
N SER A 45 10.30 -8.80 1.42
CA SER A 45 10.36 -7.46 0.82
C SER A 45 9.09 -7.14 0.05
N GLN A 46 8.53 -8.09 -0.71
CA GLN A 46 7.27 -7.93 -1.43
C GLN A 46 6.13 -7.65 -0.45
N ARG A 47 5.98 -8.47 0.59
CA ARG A 47 4.94 -8.28 1.61
C ARG A 47 5.07 -6.92 2.29
N ALA A 48 6.28 -6.53 2.67
CA ALA A 48 6.52 -5.22 3.28
C ALA A 48 6.17 -4.06 2.33
N ALA A 49 6.45 -4.20 1.04
CA ALA A 49 6.09 -3.21 0.02
C ALA A 49 4.56 -3.13 -0.18
N GLU A 50 3.89 -4.28 -0.26
CA GLU A 50 2.44 -4.37 -0.33
C GLU A 50 1.80 -3.72 0.90
N ASP A 51 2.23 -4.09 2.11
CA ASP A 51 1.73 -3.52 3.37
C ASP A 51 1.94 -2.00 3.41
N ALA A 52 3.10 -1.50 2.96
CA ALA A 52 3.38 -0.07 2.90
C ALA A 52 2.47 0.69 1.91
N LEU A 53 2.12 0.07 0.78
CA LEU A 53 1.18 0.62 -0.19
C LEU A 53 -0.28 0.53 0.30
N LEU A 54 -0.64 -0.58 0.93
CA LEU A 54 -2.00 -0.87 1.41
C LEU A 54 -2.36 -0.07 2.66
N ASN A 55 -1.38 0.35 3.46
CA ASN A 55 -1.57 1.19 4.65
C ASN A 55 -2.25 2.54 4.34
N ARG A 56 -2.44 2.89 3.07
CA ARG A 56 -3.22 4.07 2.67
C ARG A 56 -4.73 3.82 2.56
N LEU A 57 -5.18 2.57 2.67
CA LEU A 57 -6.59 2.19 2.41
C LEU A 57 -7.33 1.69 3.65
N VAL A 58 -6.62 1.23 4.69
CA VAL A 58 -7.24 0.63 5.88
C VAL A 58 -7.07 1.54 7.08
N PHE A 59 -8.19 2.06 7.59
CA PHE A 59 -8.23 2.83 8.83
C PHE A 59 -8.69 1.92 9.97
N THR A 60 -7.76 1.55 10.85
CA THR A 60 -8.10 0.83 12.09
C THR A 60 -8.53 1.82 13.15
N VAL A 61 -9.72 1.64 13.71
CA VAL A 61 -10.28 2.48 14.77
C VAL A 61 -10.88 1.63 15.87
N GLU A 62 -10.99 2.17 17.08
CA GLU A 62 -11.67 1.51 18.19
C GLU A 62 -13.17 1.27 17.87
N PRO A 63 -13.80 0.23 18.44
CA PRO A 63 -15.19 -0.13 18.14
C PRO A 63 -16.20 1.02 18.29
N ASP A 64 -16.02 1.86 19.30
CA ASP A 64 -16.90 3.01 19.56
C ASP A 64 -16.81 4.08 18.46
N VAL A 65 -15.59 4.29 17.93
CA VAL A 65 -15.36 5.21 16.81
C VAL A 65 -15.98 4.66 15.53
N TYR A 66 -15.87 3.35 15.33
CA TYR A 66 -16.50 2.67 14.20
C TYR A 66 -18.03 2.79 14.25
N ALA A 67 -18.65 2.55 15.42
CA ALA A 67 -20.09 2.69 15.60
C ALA A 67 -20.57 4.14 15.39
N ALA A 68 -19.83 5.12 15.92
CA ALA A 68 -20.13 6.54 15.72
C ALA A 68 -19.98 6.98 14.25
N PHE A 69 -19.03 6.38 13.52
CA PHE A 69 -18.86 6.58 12.09
C PHE A 69 -20.05 6.02 11.30
N LEU A 70 -20.45 4.77 11.56
CA LEU A 70 -21.60 4.16 10.90
C LEU A 70 -22.90 4.94 11.13
N ALA A 71 -23.16 5.35 12.38
CA ALA A 71 -24.34 6.16 12.71
C ALA A 71 -24.39 7.49 11.93
N ARG A 72 -23.23 8.09 11.64
CA ARG A 72 -23.14 9.29 10.79
C ARG A 72 -23.28 8.99 9.31
N LEU A 73 -22.81 7.84 8.85
CA LEU A 73 -22.90 7.42 7.46
C LEU A 73 -24.34 7.07 7.06
N ASP A 74 -25.08 6.43 7.95
CA ASP A 74 -26.48 6.03 7.74
C ASP A 74 -27.46 7.19 7.94
N ALA A 75 -27.03 8.28 8.57
CA ALA A 75 -27.85 9.46 8.76
C ALA A 75 -28.06 10.21 7.42
N PRO A 76 -29.25 10.79 7.18
CA PRO A 76 -29.48 11.60 6.00
C PRO A 76 -28.50 12.79 5.97
N PRO A 77 -28.01 13.17 4.77
CA PRO A 77 -27.04 14.24 4.64
C PRO A 77 -27.62 15.54 5.22
N GLN A 78 -26.97 16.05 6.26
CA GLN A 78 -27.36 17.33 6.84
C GLN A 78 -26.96 18.47 5.91
N GLN A 79 -27.82 19.49 5.81
CA GLN A 79 -27.51 20.67 5.01
C GLN A 79 -26.28 21.37 5.59
N ASN A 80 -25.22 21.47 4.78
CA ASN A 80 -24.00 22.17 5.13
C ASN A 80 -23.81 23.33 4.15
N ASP A 81 -24.19 24.53 4.57
CA ASP A 81 -24.13 25.73 3.72
C ASP A 81 -22.70 26.05 3.27
N ARG A 82 -21.68 25.71 4.08
CA ARG A 82 -20.27 25.87 3.68
C ARG A 82 -19.92 24.88 2.57
N LEU A 83 -20.32 23.61 2.70
CA LEU A 83 -20.12 22.60 1.65
C LEU A 83 -20.84 22.98 0.37
N ARG A 84 -22.08 23.47 0.43
CA ARG A 84 -22.84 23.94 -0.73
C ARG A 84 -22.13 25.10 -1.45
N ARG A 85 -21.64 26.08 -0.69
CA ARG A 85 -20.82 27.17 -1.23
C ARG A 85 -19.56 26.65 -1.91
N THR A 86 -18.87 25.67 -1.31
CA THR A 86 -17.68 25.04 -1.94
C THR A 86 -18.03 24.28 -3.21
N MET A 87 -19.11 23.50 -3.24
CA MET A 87 -19.54 22.73 -4.40
C MET A 87 -20.04 23.61 -5.57
N THR A 88 -20.46 24.85 -5.28
CA THR A 88 -20.95 25.82 -6.29
C THR A 88 -19.87 26.85 -6.65
N ALA A 89 -18.74 26.86 -5.95
CA ALA A 89 -17.64 27.76 -6.23
C ALA A 89 -17.02 27.39 -7.58
N LYS A 90 -16.79 28.39 -8.44
CA LYS A 90 -16.14 28.20 -9.72
C LYS A 90 -14.76 27.58 -9.50
N THR A 91 -14.50 26.43 -10.11
CA THR A 91 -13.22 25.79 -9.95
C THR A 91 -12.13 26.61 -10.65
N PRO A 92 -10.92 26.72 -10.08
CA PRO A 92 -9.83 27.50 -10.67
C PRO A 92 -9.35 27.03 -12.05
N TRP A 93 -9.70 25.81 -12.46
CA TRP A 93 -9.21 25.17 -13.69
C TRP A 93 -10.23 25.19 -14.85
N ASP A 94 -11.48 25.57 -14.61
CA ASP A 94 -12.51 25.75 -15.67
C ASP A 94 -12.33 27.02 -16.51
N ALA A 95 -11.28 27.81 -16.27
CA ALA A 95 -10.93 29.00 -17.04
C ALA A 95 -9.81 28.75 -18.07
N SER A 96 -9.74 27.54 -18.62
CA SER A 96 -8.83 27.18 -19.73
C SER A 96 -9.58 27.12 -21.05
#